data_AF-A0A920UQ64-F1
#
_entry.id   AF-A0A920UQ64-F1
#
_cell.length_a   1.000
_cell.length_b   1.000
_cell.length_c   1.000
_cell.angle_alpha   90.00
_cell.angle_beta   90.00
_cell.angle_gamma   90.00
#
_symmetry.space_group_name_H-M   'P 1'
#
loop_
_entity.id
_entity.type
_entity.pdbx_description
1 polymer ?
#
loop_
_entity_poly.entity_id
_entity_poly.type
_entity_poly.pdbx_seq_one_letter_code
_entity_poly.pdbx_strand_id
1 'polypeptide(L)'
;MHPTVPNCTILSHPVDADKSSKLKPGFKGPWPYVEMKDGSKNDFRNIPGKNDRSLDMAYFSELSDGWYAVTNNDLNLTWGVEFPKNLFQYIWYWRNFGGGYGYPWYGRCYNAGLEPCTSWGNEGVEQAGDNGTSYPVKAGETINAVIKAGIINNYSTHTQQNPFS
;
A
#
# COMPACT_ATOMS: atom_id res chain seq x y z
N MET A 1 -11.92 8.49 -0.65
CA MET A 1 -10.51 8.78 -0.32
C MET A 1 -9.65 8.48 -1.54
N HIS A 2 -8.58 9.26 -1.74
CA HIS A 2 -7.76 9.23 -2.93
C HIS A 2 -6.26 9.12 -2.56
N PRO A 3 -5.66 7.93 -2.67
CA PRO A 3 -4.22 7.78 -2.50
C PRO A 3 -3.44 8.40 -3.66
N THR A 4 -2.33 9.04 -3.34
CA THR A 4 -1.33 9.53 -4.30
C THR A 4 0.04 9.04 -3.84
N VAL A 5 0.79 8.43 -4.76
CA VAL A 5 2.12 7.88 -4.52
C VAL A 5 3.05 8.31 -5.66
N PRO A 6 4.38 8.30 -5.48
CA PRO A 6 5.32 8.45 -6.58
C PRO A 6 5.16 7.32 -7.61
N ASN A 7 5.76 7.49 -8.80
CA ASN A 7 5.75 6.44 -9.81
C ASN A 7 6.31 5.15 -9.23
N CYS A 8 5.60 4.04 -9.44
CA CYS A 8 5.95 2.76 -8.85
C CYS A 8 5.34 1.61 -9.63
N THR A 9 5.75 0.41 -9.26
CA THR A 9 5.20 -0.86 -9.73
C THR A 9 4.29 -1.44 -8.65
N ILE A 10 3.04 -1.74 -9.00
CA ILE A 10 2.09 -2.45 -8.16
C ILE A 10 2.34 -3.96 -8.30
N LEU A 11 2.47 -4.63 -7.16
CA LEU A 11 2.46 -6.08 -7.00
C LEU A 11 1.19 -6.47 -6.24
N SER A 12 0.38 -7.38 -6.77
CA SER A 12 -0.66 -8.04 -5.96
C SER A 12 -0.06 -9.26 -5.27
N HIS A 13 -0.58 -9.61 -4.11
CA HIS A 13 -0.11 -10.78 -3.38
C HIS A 13 -0.17 -12.05 -4.26
N PRO A 14 0.81 -12.98 -4.19
CA PRO A 14 0.89 -14.11 -5.11
C PRO A 14 -0.26 -15.11 -4.96
N VAL A 15 -0.89 -15.13 -3.79
CA VAL A 15 -2.08 -15.91 -3.47
C VAL A 15 -3.17 -14.98 -2.91
N ASP A 16 -4.36 -15.54 -2.68
CA ASP A 16 -5.42 -14.80 -2.02
C ASP A 16 -5.09 -14.53 -0.55
N ALA A 17 -5.19 -13.27 -0.14
CA ALA A 17 -5.06 -12.90 1.27
C ALA A 17 -6.26 -13.35 2.10
N ASP A 18 -7.43 -13.48 1.47
CA ASP A 18 -8.67 -14.00 2.06
C ASP A 18 -9.60 -14.54 0.96
N LYS A 19 -10.60 -15.34 1.34
CA LYS A 19 -11.63 -15.83 0.41
C LYS A 19 -12.39 -14.71 -0.32
N SER A 20 -12.45 -13.52 0.28
CA SER A 20 -13.06 -12.33 -0.32
C SER A 20 -12.09 -11.47 -1.13
N SER A 21 -10.84 -11.90 -1.35
CA SER A 21 -9.90 -11.18 -2.21
C SER A 21 -10.43 -11.06 -3.64
N LYS A 22 -10.29 -9.87 -4.22
CA LYS A 22 -10.74 -9.54 -5.58
C LYS A 22 -9.60 -9.21 -6.53
N LEU A 23 -8.40 -8.88 -6.01
CA LEU A 23 -7.23 -8.65 -6.85
C LEU A 23 -6.82 -9.94 -7.56
N LYS A 24 -6.35 -9.82 -8.81
CA LYS A 24 -5.73 -10.95 -9.50
C LYS A 24 -4.41 -11.32 -8.80
N PRO A 25 -4.25 -12.56 -8.32
CA PRO A 25 -3.03 -12.96 -7.64
C PRO A 25 -1.80 -12.83 -8.55
N GLY A 26 -0.68 -12.38 -7.97
CA GLY A 26 0.61 -12.27 -8.67
C GLY A 26 0.65 -11.22 -9.79
N PHE A 27 -0.32 -10.30 -9.86
CA PHE A 27 -0.27 -9.18 -10.80
C PHE A 27 0.98 -8.33 -10.57
N LYS A 28 1.63 -7.92 -11.66
CA LYS A 28 2.70 -6.90 -11.68
C LYS A 28 2.40 -5.88 -12.79
N GLY A 29 2.37 -4.60 -12.46
CA GLY A 29 2.12 -3.54 -13.44
C GLY A 29 2.34 -2.14 -12.89
N PRO A 30 2.35 -1.10 -13.75
CA PRO A 30 2.58 0.26 -13.30
C PRO A 30 1.37 0.81 -12.52
N TRP A 31 1.64 1.65 -11.52
CA TRP A 31 0.62 2.50 -10.91
C TRP A 31 -0.12 3.35 -11.97
N PRO A 32 -1.45 3.55 -11.87
CA PRO A 32 -2.34 3.23 -10.75
C PRO A 32 -3.27 2.03 -10.97
N TYR A 33 -3.16 1.32 -12.09
CA TYR A 33 -4.16 0.32 -12.49
C TYR A 33 -3.73 -1.09 -12.11
N VAL A 34 -4.64 -1.82 -11.48
CA VAL A 34 -4.47 -3.24 -11.12
C VAL A 34 -5.51 -4.10 -11.84
N GLU A 35 -5.14 -5.33 -12.18
CA GLU A 35 -6.08 -6.31 -12.72
C GLU A 35 -6.83 -7.03 -11.59
N MET A 36 -8.14 -7.19 -11.78
CA MET A 36 -9.04 -7.89 -10.87
C MET A 36 -9.25 -9.34 -11.35
N LYS A 37 -9.73 -10.21 -10.47
CA LYS A 37 -10.03 -11.62 -10.83
C LYS A 37 -11.09 -11.78 -11.91
N ASP A 38 -12.02 -10.84 -12.02
CA ASP A 38 -13.07 -10.83 -13.04
C ASP A 38 -12.59 -10.28 -14.39
N GLY A 39 -11.29 -9.97 -14.52
CA GLY A 39 -10.67 -9.40 -15.72
C GLY A 39 -10.86 -7.89 -15.87
N SER A 40 -11.60 -7.25 -14.95
CA SER A 40 -11.71 -5.78 -14.93
C SER A 40 -10.41 -5.14 -14.44
N LYS A 41 -10.29 -3.82 -14.66
CA LYS A 41 -9.21 -3.00 -14.12
C LYS A 41 -9.76 -2.12 -13.00
N ASN A 42 -9.08 -2.10 -11.87
CA ASN A 42 -9.37 -1.18 -10.78
C ASN A 42 -8.30 -0.08 -10.73
N ASP A 43 -8.75 1.14 -10.44
CA ASP A 43 -7.89 2.31 -10.25
C ASP A 43 -7.61 2.51 -8.76
N PHE A 44 -6.37 2.25 -8.32
CA PHE A 44 -5.98 2.37 -6.91
C PHE A 44 -5.98 3.79 -6.36
N ARG A 45 -6.12 4.80 -7.22
CA ARG A 45 -6.41 6.18 -6.78
C ARG A 45 -7.80 6.31 -6.17
N ASN A 46 -8.69 5.33 -6.34
CA ASN A 46 -10.03 5.35 -5.78
C ASN A 46 -10.18 4.23 -4.75
N ILE A 47 -10.29 4.61 -3.47
CA ILE A 47 -10.66 3.65 -2.43
C ILE A 47 -12.18 3.41 -2.52
N PRO A 48 -12.63 2.18 -2.83
CA PRO A 48 -14.06 1.87 -2.91
C PRO A 48 -14.68 1.86 -1.52
N GLY A 49 -16.00 2.02 -1.43
CA GLY A 49 -16.72 1.94 -0.16
C GLY A 49 -16.78 0.51 0.41
N LYS A 50 -17.25 0.37 1.66
CA LYS A 50 -17.38 -0.92 2.38
C LYS A 50 -18.24 -1.98 1.66
N ASN A 51 -19.07 -1.58 0.70
CA ASN A 51 -19.83 -2.51 -0.12
C ASN A 51 -18.98 -3.25 -1.16
N ASP A 52 -17.69 -2.91 -1.28
CA ASP A 52 -16.75 -3.71 -2.07
C ASP A 52 -16.60 -5.12 -1.50
N ARG A 53 -16.71 -5.29 -0.17
CA ARG A 53 -16.65 -6.61 0.48
C ARG A 53 -15.37 -7.39 0.18
N SER A 54 -14.26 -6.69 0.00
CA SER A 54 -12.94 -7.27 -0.25
C SER A 54 -12.05 -7.22 0.98
N LEU A 55 -11.13 -8.18 1.04
CA LEU A 55 -9.93 -8.14 1.86
C LEU A 55 -8.77 -8.55 0.96
N ASP A 56 -7.91 -7.59 0.62
CA ASP A 56 -6.82 -7.73 -0.33
C ASP A 56 -5.50 -7.22 0.24
N MET A 57 -4.40 -7.70 -0.33
CA MET A 57 -3.05 -7.19 -0.09
C MET A 57 -2.38 -6.88 -1.41
N ALA A 58 -1.81 -5.68 -1.51
CA ALA A 58 -0.95 -5.26 -2.61
C ALA A 58 0.30 -4.59 -2.05
N TYR A 59 1.31 -4.40 -2.89
CA TYR A 59 2.58 -3.81 -2.54
C TYR A 59 3.01 -2.87 -3.65
N PHE A 60 3.59 -1.73 -3.30
CA PHE A 60 4.19 -0.81 -4.27
C PHE A 60 5.70 -0.92 -4.16
N SER A 61 6.35 -1.33 -5.23
CA SER A 61 7.80 -1.49 -5.35
C SER A 61 8.36 -0.51 -6.36
N GLU A 62 9.69 -0.46 -6.49
CA GLU A 62 10.36 0.36 -7.51
C GLU A 62 9.91 1.84 -7.44
N LEU A 63 9.60 2.32 -6.22
CA LEU A 63 9.12 3.68 -5.96
C LEU A 63 10.13 4.69 -6.49
N SER A 64 9.69 5.73 -7.22
CA SER A 64 10.59 6.79 -7.69
C SER A 64 11.06 7.68 -6.54
N ASP A 65 10.28 7.80 -5.47
CA ASP A 65 10.56 8.60 -4.27
C ASP A 65 9.94 7.96 -3.01
N GLY A 66 10.25 8.46 -1.81
CA GLY A 66 9.82 7.90 -0.53
C GLY A 66 8.69 8.67 0.15
N TRP A 67 7.49 8.67 -0.43
CA TRP A 67 6.32 9.30 0.19
C TRP A 67 5.00 8.67 -0.25
N TYR A 68 3.93 8.97 0.47
CA TYR A 68 2.56 8.82 -0.02
C TYR A 68 1.66 9.90 0.60
N ALA A 69 0.53 10.16 -0.05
CA ALA A 69 -0.52 11.02 0.45
C ALA A 69 -1.87 10.30 0.32
N VAL A 70 -2.80 10.55 1.24
CA VAL A 70 -4.19 10.09 1.14
C VAL A 70 -5.11 11.27 1.38
N THR A 71 -5.87 11.64 0.36
CA THR A 71 -6.78 12.79 0.40
C THR A 71 -8.22 12.35 0.61
N ASN A 72 -8.91 12.99 1.55
CA ASN A 72 -10.35 12.97 1.65
C ASN A 72 -10.90 14.27 1.06
N ASN A 73 -11.43 14.19 -0.17
CA ASN A 73 -11.95 15.35 -0.90
C ASN A 73 -13.17 15.97 -0.21
N ASP A 74 -14.00 15.17 0.47
CA ASP A 74 -15.21 15.65 1.16
C ASP A 74 -14.84 16.53 2.38
N LEU A 75 -13.71 16.22 3.02
CA LEU A 75 -13.17 16.97 4.15
C LEU A 75 -12.12 18.01 3.75
N ASN A 76 -11.72 18.05 2.47
CA ASN A 76 -10.57 18.80 1.98
C ASN A 76 -9.31 18.62 2.85
N LEU A 77 -9.04 17.38 3.26
CA LEU A 77 -7.96 17.03 4.18
C LEU A 77 -7.07 15.95 3.57
N THR A 78 -5.75 16.14 3.64
CA THR A 78 -4.77 15.15 3.18
C THR A 78 -3.88 14.72 4.33
N TRP A 79 -3.67 13.41 4.46
CA TRP A 79 -2.63 12.85 5.32
C TRP A 79 -1.41 12.49 4.45
N GLY A 80 -0.27 13.10 4.73
CA GLY A 80 1.00 12.84 4.03
C GLY A 80 1.97 12.06 4.92
N VAL A 81 2.78 11.21 4.30
CA VAL A 81 3.92 10.53 4.93
C VAL A 81 5.13 10.57 3.99
N GLU A 82 6.31 10.93 4.50
CA GLU A 82 7.61 10.87 3.83
C GLU A 82 8.57 9.99 4.64
N PHE A 83 9.32 9.13 3.94
CA PHE A 83 10.19 8.11 4.51
C PHE A 83 11.45 7.90 3.65
N PRO A 84 12.55 7.38 4.21
CA PRO A 84 13.75 7.10 3.44
C PRO A 84 13.55 5.89 2.52
N LYS A 85 13.26 6.14 1.24
CA LYS A 85 13.01 5.10 0.20
C LYS A 85 14.11 4.04 0.10
N ASN A 86 15.37 4.41 0.32
CA ASN A 86 16.48 3.45 0.24
C ASN A 86 16.42 2.38 1.33
N LEU A 87 15.78 2.68 2.46
CA LEU A 87 15.49 1.73 3.52
C LEU A 87 14.13 1.05 3.30
N PHE A 88 13.06 1.85 3.19
CA PHE A 88 11.71 1.35 2.96
C PHE A 88 11.43 1.33 1.46
N GLN A 89 11.83 0.23 0.82
CA GLN A 89 11.74 0.06 -0.64
C GLN A 89 10.34 -0.32 -1.12
N TYR A 90 9.42 -0.58 -0.19
CA TYR A 90 8.05 -1.00 -0.47
C TYR A 90 7.05 -0.15 0.32
N ILE A 91 5.84 0.01 -0.23
CA ILE A 91 4.65 0.37 0.54
C ILE A 91 3.72 -0.83 0.53
N TRP A 92 3.36 -1.38 1.67
CA TRP A 92 2.27 -2.36 1.75
C TRP A 92 0.95 -1.61 1.70
N TYR A 93 0.04 -2.12 0.88
CA TYR A 93 -1.31 -1.61 0.75
C TYR A 93 -2.31 -2.66 1.21
N TRP A 94 -2.58 -2.66 2.52
CA TRP A 94 -3.58 -3.51 3.14
C TRP A 94 -4.98 -2.92 2.90
N ARG A 95 -5.81 -3.64 2.14
CA ARG A 95 -7.12 -3.16 1.68
C ARG A 95 -8.23 -3.97 2.35
N ASN A 96 -8.80 -3.46 3.43
CA ASN A 96 -9.94 -4.09 4.11
C ASN A 96 -11.21 -3.27 3.88
N PHE A 97 -11.92 -3.54 2.78
CA PHE A 97 -13.13 -2.81 2.42
C PHE A 97 -14.40 -3.65 2.63
N GLY A 98 -14.41 -4.36 3.76
CA GLY A 98 -15.57 -5.02 4.35
C GLY A 98 -15.72 -6.51 4.04
N GLY A 99 -14.70 -7.13 3.44
CA GLY A 99 -14.53 -8.57 3.36
C GLY A 99 -13.99 -9.15 4.67
N GLY A 100 -13.21 -10.24 4.60
CA GLY A 100 -12.63 -10.86 5.78
C GLY A 100 -13.70 -11.29 6.79
N TYR A 101 -14.53 -12.26 6.41
CA TYR A 101 -15.66 -12.67 7.26
C TYR A 101 -15.24 -13.54 8.47
N GLY A 102 -13.98 -13.99 8.49
CA GLY A 102 -13.38 -14.65 9.64
C GLY A 102 -13.01 -13.71 10.79
N TYR A 103 -12.56 -14.31 11.89
CA TYR A 103 -11.92 -13.57 12.97
C TYR A 103 -10.67 -12.81 12.46
N PRO A 104 -10.36 -11.60 12.96
CA PRO A 104 -11.14 -10.79 13.92
C PRO A 104 -12.11 -9.80 13.26
N TRP A 105 -12.21 -9.78 11.93
CA TRP A 105 -12.85 -8.70 11.19
C TRP A 105 -14.36 -8.86 11.02
N TYR A 106 -14.85 -10.09 10.80
CA TYR A 106 -16.27 -10.43 10.64
C TYR A 106 -17.01 -9.54 9.61
N GLY A 107 -16.35 -9.08 8.55
CA GLY A 107 -16.96 -8.18 7.56
C GLY A 107 -17.28 -6.76 8.07
N ARG A 108 -16.80 -6.39 9.27
CA ARG A 108 -17.17 -5.12 9.93
C ARG A 108 -16.21 -3.97 9.63
N CYS A 109 -15.00 -4.28 9.22
CA CYS A 109 -13.95 -3.28 9.01
C CYS A 109 -14.13 -2.51 7.69
N TYR A 110 -13.63 -1.29 7.70
CA TYR A 110 -13.47 -0.44 6.52
C TYR A 110 -12.24 0.42 6.77
N ASN A 111 -11.10 -0.03 6.27
CA ASN A 111 -9.83 0.63 6.49
C ASN A 111 -8.84 0.29 5.38
N ALA A 112 -7.86 1.16 5.21
CA ALA A 112 -6.71 0.92 4.36
C ALA A 112 -5.43 1.21 5.16
N GLY A 113 -4.44 0.33 5.04
CA GLY A 113 -3.08 0.58 5.53
C GLY A 113 -2.17 0.88 4.35
N LEU A 114 -1.47 2.01 4.37
CA LEU A 114 -0.31 2.27 3.50
C LEU A 114 0.91 2.31 4.41
N GLU A 115 1.80 1.33 4.29
CA GLU A 115 2.83 1.05 5.29
C GLU A 115 4.20 0.97 4.63
N PRO A 116 5.15 1.89 4.93
CA PRO A 116 6.51 1.78 4.42
C PRO A 116 7.21 0.56 5.02
N CYS A 117 7.70 -0.33 4.16
CA CYS A 117 8.33 -1.59 4.57
C CYS A 117 9.65 -1.80 3.82
N THR A 118 10.59 -2.49 4.49
CA THR A 118 11.89 -2.84 3.91
C THR A 118 11.79 -4.01 2.92
N SER A 119 10.80 -4.89 3.11
CA SER A 119 10.52 -6.08 2.30
C SER A 119 9.04 -6.16 1.93
N TRP A 120 8.65 -7.13 1.11
CA TRP A 120 7.24 -7.45 0.85
C TRP A 120 6.96 -8.96 0.99
N GLY A 121 5.68 -9.30 1.17
CA GLY A 121 5.21 -10.63 1.57
C GLY A 121 4.76 -10.64 3.03
N ASN A 122 3.50 -11.04 3.28
CA ASN A 122 2.89 -11.05 4.62
C ASN A 122 3.22 -12.32 5.43
N GLU A 123 4.10 -13.19 4.90
CA GLU A 123 4.44 -14.50 5.46
C GLU A 123 5.67 -14.47 6.39
N GLY A 124 6.29 -13.30 6.59
CA GLY A 124 7.39 -13.11 7.52
C GLY A 124 8.78 -13.17 6.88
N VAL A 125 9.81 -13.28 7.73
CA VAL A 125 11.22 -13.06 7.34
C VAL A 125 11.77 -14.16 6.42
N GLU A 126 11.31 -15.40 6.58
CA GLU A 126 11.75 -16.53 5.74
C GLU A 126 11.36 -16.29 4.28
N GLN A 127 10.09 -15.95 4.03
CA GLN A 127 9.61 -15.62 2.69
C GLN A 127 10.28 -14.37 2.11
N ALA A 128 10.58 -13.37 2.95
CA ALA A 128 11.35 -12.20 2.54
C ALA A 128 12.79 -12.58 2.14
N GLY A 129 13.37 -13.61 2.76
CA GLY A 129 14.64 -14.21 2.35
C GLY A 129 14.51 -14.86 0.97
N ASP A 130 13.50 -15.71 0.79
CA ASP A 130 13.26 -16.46 -0.45
C ASP A 130 12.97 -15.56 -1.66
N ASN A 131 12.24 -14.46 -1.46
CA ASN A 131 11.96 -13.49 -2.52
C ASN A 131 13.06 -12.44 -2.69
N GLY A 132 14.15 -12.52 -1.91
CA GLY A 132 15.33 -11.66 -2.01
C GLY A 132 15.13 -10.24 -1.49
N THR A 133 14.12 -9.98 -0.66
CA THR A 133 13.78 -8.63 -0.17
C THR A 133 14.03 -8.44 1.31
N SER A 134 14.49 -9.47 2.03
CA SER A 134 14.94 -9.35 3.41
C SER A 134 15.99 -8.26 3.55
N TYR A 135 15.86 -7.42 4.59
CA TYR A 135 16.84 -6.40 4.89
C TYR A 135 17.77 -6.89 6.01
N PRO A 136 19.03 -7.25 5.72
CA PRO A 136 19.94 -7.78 6.71
C PRO A 136 20.44 -6.67 7.64
N VAL A 137 20.52 -6.98 8.94
CA VAL A 137 21.16 -6.12 9.95
C VAL A 137 22.30 -6.93 10.58
N LYS A 138 23.52 -6.44 10.48
CA LYS A 138 24.71 -7.15 10.98
C LYS A 138 24.80 -7.04 12.51
N ALA A 139 25.56 -7.96 13.12
CA ALA A 139 25.84 -7.90 14.55
C ALA A 139 26.50 -6.55 14.92
N GLY A 140 25.89 -5.83 15.88
CA GLY A 140 26.33 -4.51 16.33
C GLY A 140 25.96 -3.35 15.38
N GLU A 141 25.30 -3.61 14.26
CA GLU A 141 24.81 -2.57 13.36
C GLU A 141 23.55 -1.90 13.94
N THR A 142 23.44 -0.58 13.74
CA THR A 142 22.26 0.20 14.08
C THR A 142 21.79 0.95 12.84
N ILE A 143 20.54 0.76 12.47
CA ILE A 143 19.90 1.47 11.37
C ILE A 143 18.93 2.48 11.96
N ASN A 144 19.03 3.72 11.51
CA ASN A 144 18.15 4.81 11.92
C ASN A 144 17.33 5.29 10.73
N ALA A 145 16.08 5.65 10.98
CA ALA A 145 15.20 6.22 9.98
C ALA A 145 14.40 7.37 10.58
N VAL A 146 14.16 8.40 9.77
CA VAL A 146 13.27 9.52 10.12
C VAL A 146 12.08 9.47 9.17
N ILE A 147 10.88 9.38 9.74
CA ILE A 147 9.62 9.45 9.00
C ILE A 147 8.94 10.76 9.37
N LYS A 148 8.49 11.52 8.38
CA LYS A 148 7.62 12.68 8.58
C LYS A 148 6.19 12.27 8.26
N ALA A 149 5.25 12.69 9.08
CA ALA A 149 3.83 12.47 8.82
C ALA A 149 3.02 13.64 9.34
N GLY A 150 1.93 13.99 8.65
CA GLY A 150 1.09 15.10 9.08
C GLY A 150 -0.05 15.42 8.13
N ILE A 151 -0.88 16.37 8.56
CA ILE A 151 -1.95 16.93 7.75
C ILE A 151 -1.36 17.94 6.78
N ILE A 152 -1.75 17.83 5.51
CA ILE A 152 -1.35 18.70 4.42
C ILE A 152 -2.58 19.44 3.92
N ASN A 153 -2.52 20.77 3.98
CA ASN A 153 -3.60 21.62 3.50
C ASN A 153 -3.43 21.90 2.00
N ASN A 154 -4.54 21.97 1.26
CA ASN A 154 -4.57 22.33 -0.15
C ASN A 154 -3.68 21.43 -1.07
N TYR A 155 -3.48 20.16 -0.70
CA TYR A 155 -2.78 19.20 -1.54
C TYR A 155 -3.57 18.94 -2.83
N SER A 156 -2.90 19.04 -3.99
CA SER A 156 -3.51 18.73 -5.29
C SER A 156 -3.23 17.28 -5.67
N THR A 157 -4.29 16.48 -5.80
CA THR A 157 -4.18 15.09 -6.28
C THR A 157 -3.81 15.00 -7.77
N HIS A 158 -3.71 16.13 -8.48
CA HIS A 158 -3.35 16.17 -9.90
C HIS A 158 -1.85 16.31 -10.16
N THR A 159 -1.05 16.74 -9.17
CA THR A 159 0.37 17.07 -9.40
C THR A 159 1.32 15.91 -9.08
N GLN A 160 0.85 14.83 -8.44
CA GLN A 160 1.65 13.66 -8.03
C GLN A 160 3.01 14.08 -7.41
N GLN A 161 2.97 15.08 -6.54
CA GLN A 161 4.13 15.67 -5.88
C GLN A 161 4.23 15.24 -4.42
N ASN A 162 5.45 15.27 -3.89
CA ASN A 162 5.70 14.99 -2.48
C ASN A 162 4.91 16.00 -1.61
N PRO A 163 4.11 15.54 -0.63
CA PRO A 163 3.33 16.41 0.24
C PRO A 163 4.15 17.37 1.12
N PHE A 164 5.46 17.12 1.28
CA PHE A 164 6.36 17.90 2.14
C PHE A 164 7.40 18.72 1.36
N SER A 165 7.32 18.74 0.03
CA SER A 165 8.19 19.58 -0.82
C SER A 165 7.68 21.00 -1.00
#